data_AF-A0A966Q325-F1
#
_entry.id   AF-A0A966Q325-F1
#
_cell.length_a   1.000
_cell.length_b   1.000
_cell.length_c   1.000
_cell.angle_alpha   90.00
_cell.angle_beta   90.00
_cell.angle_gamma   90.00
#
_symmetry.space_group_name_H-M   'P 1'
#
loop_
_entity.id
_entity.type
_entity.pdbx_description
1 polymer ?
#
loop_
_entity_poly.entity_id
_entity_poly.type
_entity_poly.pdbx_seq_one_letter_code
_entity_poly.pdbx_strand_id
1 'polypeptide(L)'
;MIKLTTNTTQNVYLTLTEKVTLANPKFLFEFINNESQSKYYCISANFSTHKGRFDVFSIQIMTSPNNLIGQISLSVGEYDYNVYEQTSTTNLNPSGLNKLENGKCIVFNSSPSTTTEYNGASLTDVIYEGA
;
A
#
# COMPACT_ATOMS: atom_id res chain seq x y z
N MET A 1 5.28 -7.81 -6.04
CA MET A 1 5.50 -6.52 -5.36
C MET A 1 4.18 -5.76 -5.35
N ILE A 2 3.75 -5.31 -4.18
CA ILE A 2 2.53 -4.51 -4.00
C ILE A 2 2.85 -3.04 -4.31
N LYS A 3 1.93 -2.36 -4.99
CA LYS A 3 2.00 -0.90 -5.23
C LYS A 3 0.75 -0.27 -4.66
N LEU A 4 0.91 0.70 -3.78
CA LEU A 4 -0.18 1.45 -3.18
C LEU A 4 0.04 2.96 -3.37
N THR A 5 -1.00 3.72 -3.13
CA THR A 5 -1.04 5.17 -3.30
C THR A 5 -1.82 5.74 -2.14
N THR A 6 -1.30 6.79 -1.52
CA THR A 6 -1.96 7.47 -0.40
C THR A 6 -3.36 7.94 -0.79
N ASN A 7 -4.33 7.91 0.14
CA ASN A 7 -5.71 8.37 -0.07
C ASN A 7 -6.51 7.62 -1.15
N THR A 8 -6.06 6.44 -1.58
CA THR A 8 -6.71 5.62 -2.60
C THR A 8 -7.03 4.23 -2.06
N THR A 9 -8.18 3.67 -2.45
CA THR A 9 -8.51 2.26 -2.28
C THR A 9 -8.03 1.48 -3.49
N GLN A 10 -7.23 0.44 -3.30
CA GLN A 10 -6.67 -0.39 -4.37
C GLN A 10 -6.85 -1.87 -4.09
N ASN A 11 -7.01 -2.63 -5.17
CA ASN A 11 -7.04 -4.07 -5.13
C ASN A 11 -5.62 -4.63 -5.13
N VAL A 12 -5.31 -5.45 -4.13
CA VAL A 12 -4.07 -6.21 -4.01
C VAL A 12 -4.37 -7.65 -4.39
N TYR A 13 -3.61 -8.17 -5.35
CA TYR A 13 -3.76 -9.53 -5.88
C TYR A 13 -2.59 -10.40 -5.41
N LEU A 14 -2.87 -11.52 -4.75
CA LEU A 14 -1.88 -12.46 -4.21
C LEU A 14 -2.32 -13.92 -4.47
N THR A 15 -1.45 -14.89 -4.23
CA THR A 15 -1.75 -16.33 -4.37
C THR A 15 -1.58 -17.05 -3.04
N LEU A 16 -2.43 -16.73 -2.06
CA LEU A 16 -2.31 -17.18 -0.67
C LEU A 16 -3.08 -18.47 -0.40
N THR A 17 -4.21 -18.67 -1.07
CA THR A 17 -5.12 -19.80 -0.82
C THR A 17 -4.41 -21.16 -0.87
N GLU A 18 -3.33 -21.31 -1.68
CA GLU A 18 -2.56 -22.56 -1.75
C GLU A 18 -1.79 -22.92 -0.45
N LYS A 19 -1.57 -21.94 0.42
CA LYS A 19 -0.85 -22.10 1.71
C LYS A 19 -1.76 -22.00 2.93
N VAL A 20 -3.03 -21.63 2.72
CA VAL A 20 -4.02 -21.51 3.80
C VAL A 20 -4.29 -22.88 4.39
N THR A 21 -4.27 -22.96 5.72
CA THR A 21 -4.60 -24.19 6.46
C THR A 21 -5.94 -24.09 7.18
N LEU A 22 -6.42 -22.88 7.44
CA LEU A 22 -7.70 -22.64 8.10
C LEU A 22 -8.89 -22.73 7.12
N ALA A 23 -10.01 -23.31 7.56
CA ALA A 23 -11.21 -23.42 6.74
C ALA A 23 -11.88 -22.06 6.42
N ASN A 24 -11.81 -21.11 7.36
CA ASN A 24 -12.40 -19.77 7.23
C ASN A 24 -11.39 -18.69 7.65
N PRO A 25 -10.31 -18.48 6.88
CA PRO A 25 -9.23 -17.59 7.28
C PRO A 25 -9.66 -16.11 7.25
N LYS A 26 -9.07 -15.33 8.15
CA LYS A 26 -8.92 -13.87 8.06
C LYS A 26 -7.45 -13.59 7.80
N PHE A 27 -7.17 -12.55 7.01
CA PHE A 27 -5.83 -12.24 6.55
C PHE A 27 -5.31 -10.98 7.26
N LEU A 28 -4.25 -11.13 8.04
CA LEU A 28 -3.55 -10.02 8.68
C LEU A 28 -2.37 -9.61 7.81
N PHE A 29 -2.38 -8.35 7.38
CA PHE A 29 -1.25 -7.72 6.71
C PHE A 29 -0.38 -7.00 7.75
N GLU A 30 0.93 -7.20 7.67
CA GLU A 30 1.94 -6.41 8.36
C GLU A 30 2.75 -5.67 7.30
N PHE A 31 2.94 -4.36 7.47
CA PHE A 31 3.83 -3.53 6.66
C PHE A 31 4.90 -2.96 7.58
N ILE A 32 6.16 -3.13 7.19
CA ILE A 32 7.33 -2.68 7.95
C ILE A 32 8.03 -1.64 7.09
N ASN A 33 8.07 -0.38 7.55
CA ASN A 33 8.75 0.68 6.81
C ASN A 33 10.26 0.41 6.80
N ASN A 34 10.89 0.41 5.62
CA ASN A 34 12.30 0.03 5.49
C ASN A 34 13.26 1.03 6.14
N GLU A 35 12.84 2.30 6.32
CA GLU A 35 13.67 3.35 6.91
C GLU A 35 13.46 3.45 8.42
N SER A 36 12.21 3.59 8.87
CA SER A 36 11.88 3.81 10.28
C SER A 36 11.71 2.52 11.08
N GLN A 37 11.63 1.37 10.42
CA GLN A 37 11.30 0.06 10.99
C GLN A 37 9.97 0.03 11.74
N SER A 38 9.13 1.04 11.55
CA SER A 38 7.79 1.11 12.13
C SER A 38 6.88 0.10 11.45
N LYS A 39 6.04 -0.57 12.26
CA LYS A 39 5.16 -1.64 11.81
C LYS A 39 3.70 -1.19 11.83
N TYR A 40 2.98 -1.54 10.78
CA TYR A 40 1.59 -1.18 10.57
C TYR A 40 0.79 -2.43 10.21
N TYR A 41 -0.44 -2.52 10.69
CA TYR A 41 -1.23 -3.73 10.55
C TYR A 41 -2.66 -3.42 10.11
N CYS A 42 -3.20 -4.26 9.23
CA CYS A 42 -4.63 -4.26 8.94
C CYS A 42 -5.13 -5.67 8.59
N ILE A 43 -6.41 -5.92 8.83
CA ILE A 43 -7.11 -7.13 8.41
C ILE A 43 -7.89 -6.80 7.15
N SER A 44 -7.76 -7.60 6.10
CA SER A 44 -8.57 -7.46 4.88
C SER A 44 -9.25 -8.77 4.52
N ALA A 45 -10.49 -8.67 4.02
CA ALA A 45 -11.25 -9.81 3.53
C ALA A 45 -10.80 -10.17 2.11
N ASN A 46 -10.80 -11.46 1.80
CA ASN A 46 -10.58 -11.94 0.44
C ASN A 46 -11.87 -11.84 -0.38
N PHE A 47 -11.89 -10.91 -1.33
CA PHE A 47 -12.98 -10.64 -2.28
C PHE A 47 -12.87 -11.41 -3.60
N SER A 48 -11.92 -12.34 -3.72
CA SER A 48 -11.75 -13.10 -4.96
C SER A 48 -12.99 -13.93 -5.29
N THR A 49 -13.43 -13.81 -6.54
CA THR A 49 -14.45 -14.67 -7.15
C THR A 49 -13.88 -16.01 -7.63
N HIS A 50 -12.55 -16.15 -7.68
CA HIS A 50 -11.83 -17.31 -8.19
C HIS A 50 -10.66 -17.71 -7.26
N LYS A 51 -11.00 -18.08 -6.02
CA LYS A 51 -10.04 -18.37 -4.94
C LYS A 51 -9.01 -19.47 -5.27
N GLY A 52 -9.30 -20.35 -6.22
CA GLY A 52 -8.35 -21.36 -6.71
C GLY A 52 -7.22 -20.83 -7.58
N ARG A 53 -7.18 -19.52 -7.90
CA ARG A 53 -6.13 -18.91 -8.72
C ARG A 53 -5.43 -17.75 -8.03
N PHE A 54 -6.21 -16.85 -7.45
CA PHE A 54 -5.70 -15.67 -6.77
C PHE A 54 -6.69 -15.19 -5.72
N ASP A 55 -6.17 -14.42 -4.79
CA ASP A 55 -6.88 -13.74 -3.73
C ASP A 55 -6.88 -12.24 -4.01
N VAL A 56 -7.99 -11.57 -3.69
CA VAL A 56 -8.15 -10.13 -3.92
C VAL A 56 -8.46 -9.45 -2.61
N PHE A 57 -7.66 -8.47 -2.25
CA PHE A 57 -7.81 -7.69 -1.02
C PHE A 57 -8.00 -6.23 -1.36
N SER A 58 -8.99 -5.60 -0.75
CA SER A 58 -9.15 -4.15 -0.83
C SER A 58 -8.31 -3.51 0.27
N ILE A 59 -7.31 -2.71 -0.11
CA ILE A 59 -6.45 -1.96 0.81
C ILE A 59 -6.61 -0.46 0.55
N GLN A 60 -6.94 0.30 1.58
CA GLN A 60 -7.11 1.74 1.51
C GLN A 60 -6.10 2.44 2.41
N ILE A 61 -5.29 3.33 1.83
CA ILE A 61 -4.40 4.18 2.62
C ILE A 61 -5.15 5.46 2.99
N MET A 62 -5.26 5.77 4.29
CA MET A 62 -5.92 6.98 4.78
C MET A 62 -5.43 7.41 6.17
N THR A 63 -5.68 8.66 6.54
CA THR A 63 -5.18 9.27 7.79
C THR A 63 -5.91 8.77 9.06
N SER A 64 -7.17 8.36 8.96
CA SER A 64 -7.97 7.83 10.08
C SER A 64 -8.55 6.45 9.74
N PRO A 65 -7.72 5.40 9.69
CA PRO A 65 -8.12 4.09 9.22
C PRO A 65 -8.89 3.29 10.28
N ASN A 66 -9.84 2.45 9.81
CA ASN A 66 -10.27 1.27 10.55
C ASN A 66 -9.45 0.05 10.10
N ASN A 67 -8.47 -0.32 10.92
CA ASN A 67 -7.53 -1.40 10.62
C ASN A 67 -8.17 -2.79 10.53
N LEU A 68 -9.46 -2.95 10.87
CA LEU A 68 -10.15 -4.24 10.80
C LEU A 68 -10.80 -4.53 9.44
N ILE A 69 -10.80 -3.54 8.53
CA ILE A 69 -11.50 -3.60 7.24
C ILE A 69 -10.63 -3.15 6.05
N GLY A 70 -9.32 -3.43 6.10
CA GLY A 70 -8.38 -3.17 5.03
C GLY A 70 -7.95 -1.70 4.91
N GLN A 71 -8.29 -0.85 5.88
CA GLN A 71 -7.81 0.52 5.94
C GLN A 71 -6.52 0.59 6.76
N ILE A 72 -5.57 1.43 6.34
CA ILE A 72 -4.28 1.55 7.02
C ILE A 72 -3.68 2.95 6.80
N SER A 73 -2.89 3.45 7.74
CA SER A 73 -2.16 4.71 7.61
C SER A 73 -0.70 4.41 7.30
N LEU A 74 -0.31 4.60 6.04
CA LEU A 74 1.06 4.45 5.56
C LEU A 74 1.51 5.77 4.93
N SER A 75 2.74 6.17 5.20
CA SER A 75 3.42 7.26 4.50
C SER A 75 3.96 6.77 3.14
N VAL A 76 4.35 7.72 2.29
CA VAL A 76 5.11 7.42 1.07
C VAL A 76 6.43 6.76 1.47
N GLY A 77 6.85 5.74 0.72
CA GLY A 77 8.10 5.03 0.97
C GLY A 77 8.05 3.55 0.60
N GLU A 78 9.12 2.84 0.96
CA GLU A 78 9.26 1.40 0.75
C GLU A 78 9.01 0.61 2.02
N TYR A 79 8.37 -0.54 1.85
CA TYR A 79 7.97 -1.42 2.94
C TYR A 79 8.25 -2.88 2.60
N ASP A 80 8.64 -3.64 3.60
CA ASP A 80 8.43 -5.08 3.61
C ASP A 80 7.00 -5.38 4.04
N TYR A 81 6.34 -6.34 3.39
CA TYR A 81 5.05 -6.85 3.86
C TYR A 81 5.13 -8.32 4.24
N ASN A 82 4.30 -8.70 5.20
CA ASN A 82 3.97 -10.09 5.51
C ASN A 82 2.45 -10.25 5.51
N VAL A 83 1.97 -11.44 5.14
CA VAL A 83 0.56 -11.83 5.27
C VAL A 83 0.46 -13.07 6.13
N TYR A 84 -0.44 -13.05 7.10
CA TYR A 84 -0.69 -14.15 8.03
C TYR A 84 -2.16 -14.58 7.95
N GLU A 85 -2.43 -15.87 8.19
CA GLU A 85 -3.79 -16.35 8.44
C GLU A 85 -4.12 -16.35 9.94
N GLN A 86 -5.39 -16.09 10.25
CA GLN A 86 -5.94 -16.20 11.59
C GLN A 86 -7.44 -16.48 11.56
N THR A 87 -8.02 -16.83 12.71
CA THR A 87 -9.48 -16.97 12.87
C THR A 87 -10.14 -15.68 13.37
N SER A 88 -9.39 -14.81 14.05
CA SER A 88 -9.90 -13.57 14.64
C SER A 88 -10.15 -12.49 13.59
N THR A 89 -11.23 -11.73 13.79
CA THR A 89 -11.55 -10.53 13.00
C THR A 89 -11.02 -9.24 13.60
N THR A 90 -10.36 -9.31 14.76
CA THR A 90 -9.94 -8.13 15.53
C THR A 90 -8.47 -8.15 15.97
N ASN A 91 -7.80 -9.30 15.90
CA ASN A 91 -6.42 -9.41 16.35
C ASN A 91 -5.45 -8.80 15.31
N LEU A 92 -4.73 -7.76 15.74
CA LEU A 92 -3.70 -7.08 14.95
C LEU A 92 -2.26 -7.48 15.35
N ASN A 93 -2.10 -8.47 16.23
CA ASN A 93 -0.80 -8.98 16.62
C ASN A 93 -0.46 -10.26 15.83
N PRO A 94 0.65 -10.27 15.05
CA PRO A 94 1.04 -11.43 14.27
C PRO A 94 1.72 -12.55 15.08
N SER A 95 2.02 -12.35 16.36
CA SER A 95 2.74 -13.34 17.17
C SER A 95 1.98 -14.67 17.25
N GLY A 96 2.66 -15.77 16.91
CA GLY A 96 2.09 -17.11 16.91
C GLY A 96 1.18 -17.44 15.71
N LEU A 97 0.99 -16.50 14.76
CA LEU A 97 0.20 -16.77 13.55
C LEU A 97 1.04 -17.45 12.47
N ASN A 98 0.36 -18.23 11.62
CA ASN A 98 0.99 -18.83 10.45
C ASN A 98 1.19 -17.78 9.34
N LYS A 99 2.43 -17.62 8.87
CA LYS A 99 2.78 -16.70 7.80
C LYS A 99 2.58 -17.37 6.45
N LEU A 100 1.77 -16.76 5.59
CA LEU A 100 1.48 -17.24 4.24
C LEU A 100 2.47 -16.68 3.21
N GLU A 101 2.81 -15.40 3.33
CA GLU A 101 3.62 -14.70 2.33
C GLU A 101 4.47 -13.57 2.95
N ASN A 102 5.58 -13.25 2.30
CA ASN A 102 6.30 -12.00 2.45
C ASN A 102 6.68 -11.41 1.09
N GLY A 103 6.94 -10.11 1.04
CA GLY A 103 7.42 -9.45 -0.17
C GLY A 103 7.66 -7.95 0.03
N LYS A 104 7.83 -7.24 -1.09
CA LYS A 104 8.05 -5.79 -1.13
C LYS A 104 6.79 -5.02 -1.49
N CYS A 105 6.59 -3.88 -0.85
CA CYS A 105 5.53 -2.91 -1.10
C CYS A 105 6.14 -1.51 -1.28
N ILE A 106 5.59 -0.72 -2.20
CA ILE A 106 5.92 0.70 -2.36
C ILE A 106 4.65 1.53 -2.29
N VAL A 107 4.71 2.64 -1.55
CA VAL A 107 3.61 3.59 -1.39
C VAL A 107 3.96 4.89 -2.11
N PHE A 108 3.14 5.27 -3.08
CA PHE A 108 3.25 6.51 -3.85
C PHE A 108 2.36 7.61 -3.28
N ASN A 109 2.68 8.86 -3.60
CA ASN A 109 1.80 9.99 -3.33
C ASN A 109 0.60 10.01 -4.32
N SER A 110 -0.60 10.33 -3.87
CA SER A 110 -1.78 10.56 -4.73
C SER A 110 -1.78 11.90 -5.45
N SER A 111 -0.96 12.87 -5.04
CA SER A 111 -0.93 14.19 -5.65
C SER A 111 -0.33 14.15 -7.06
N PRO A 112 -0.89 14.88 -8.05
CA PRO A 112 -0.24 15.02 -9.34
C PRO A 112 1.14 15.67 -9.14
N SER A 113 2.18 15.06 -9.68
CA SER A 113 3.49 15.68 -9.80
C SER A 113 3.35 16.93 -10.67
N THR A 114 3.26 18.11 -10.07
CA THR A 114 3.40 19.36 -10.83
C THR A 114 4.88 19.51 -11.16
N THR A 115 5.27 19.15 -12.38
CA THR A 115 6.56 19.57 -12.92
C THR A 115 6.49 21.09 -13.06
N THR A 116 7.30 21.83 -12.31
CA THR A 116 7.52 23.26 -12.61
C THR A 116 8.39 23.31 -13.84
N GLU A 117 7.79 23.45 -15.01
CA GLU A 117 8.53 23.78 -16.23
C GLU A 117 9.10 25.21 -16.08
N TYR A 118 10.38 25.38 -16.44
CA TYR A 118 10.98 26.70 -16.54
C TYR A 118 10.34 27.43 -17.73
N ASN A 119 9.47 28.39 -17.45
CA ASN A 119 8.92 29.28 -18.47
C ASN A 119 9.95 30.40 -18.70
N GLY A 120 10.67 30.33 -19.82
CA GLY A 120 11.86 31.15 -20.10
C GLY A 120 11.73 32.63 -19.74
N ALA A 121 12.82 33.21 -19.22
CA ALA A 121 12.91 34.64 -18.95
C ALA A 121 12.54 35.47 -20.20
N SER A 122 11.69 36.48 -20.04
CA SER A 122 11.44 37.46 -21.10
C SER A 122 12.72 38.24 -21.38
N LEU A 123 13.29 38.05 -22.57
CA LEU A 123 14.36 38.89 -23.09
C LEU A 123 13.74 40.21 -23.54
N THR A 124 14.05 41.31 -22.85
CA THR A 124 13.83 42.66 -23.38
C THR A 124 15.07 43.06 -24.17
N ASP A 125 15.01 42.97 -25.50
CA ASP A 125 16.03 43.56 -26.36
C ASP A 125 15.99 45.08 -26.22
N VAL A 126 17.09 45.68 -25.75
CA VAL A 126 17.29 47.13 -25.79
C VAL A 126 18.02 47.45 -27.09
N ILE A 127 17.30 48.00 -28.07
CA ILE A 127 17.89 48.51 -29.31
C ILE A 127 18.45 49.91 -29.04
N TYR A 128 19.75 50.10 -29.27
CA TYR A 128 20.39 51.42 -29.25
C TYR A 128 20.56 51.88 -30.69
N GLU A 129 19.76 52.87 -31.12
CA GLU A 129 20.00 53.60 -32.37
C GLU A 129 21.21 54.52 -32.14
N GLY A 130 22.31 54.26 -32.83
CA GLY A 130 23.50 55.10 -32.80
C GLY A 130 23.21 56.50 -33.36
N ALA A 131 23.72 57.53 -32.69
CA ALA A 131 23.62 58.93 -33.08
C ALA A 131 24.47 59.28 -34.31
#